data_AF-A0A7R9MC57-F1
#
_entry.id   AF-A0A7R9MC57-F1
#
_cell.length_a   1.000
_cell.length_b   1.000
_cell.length_c   1.000
_cell.angle_alpha   90.00
_cell.angle_beta   90.00
_cell.angle_gamma   90.00
#
_symmetry.space_group_name_H-M   'P 1'
#
loop_
_entity.id
_entity.type
_entity.pdbx_description
1 polymer ?
#
loop_
_entity_poly.entity_id
_entity_poly.type
_entity_poly.pdbx_seq_one_letter_code
_entity_poly.pdbx_strand_id
1 'polypeptide(L)'
;VFLIDPLLLYQLIDEKSRRLLKQRDLSPVRSMAMYREYCQSFGKALDQEMAKQSYSISSIDGLDGSQRHFANEFTLIDKTILHIFYTKHRECLQISVFHKRHDFLWLGALPMDHIQSDDMSVSMDLHYGKHESAFDSFSLQSVKTAQNVSLLIPDKIIHFMSQYKSSKFIECNYSLAKDFAHKHSQDLTESRDMDNRVRDGLTALKTLTSKLLIPFFITSGTLLGWHRQCGVIPYTGDVDTGTWATYASVSLIDAFVHNNESLELSYIYGFIENSLQFAMHSTLGLRIDMFFAYREGPNVTFTGHISERKAYFQYMYPDFILCSAELVMHSTLGLRIDMFFAYREGPNVTFTGHISERKAYFQYMYPDFILCSAELVGLKVLVPCNPEAVISAVWTGMV
;
A
#
# COMPACT_ATOMS: atom_id res chain seq x y z
N VAL A 1 21.63 -14.36 9.09
CA VAL A 1 21.56 -12.96 8.59
C VAL A 1 21.67 -12.96 7.06
N PHE A 2 21.01 -12.02 6.40
CA PHE A 2 20.99 -11.82 4.94
C PHE A 2 21.19 -10.33 4.60
N LEU A 3 21.69 -10.03 3.39
CA LEU A 3 21.93 -8.67 2.94
C LEU A 3 20.61 -7.98 2.52
N ILE A 4 20.41 -6.75 2.97
CA ILE A 4 19.34 -5.86 2.50
C ILE A 4 19.83 -4.48 2.06
N ASP A 5 21.13 -4.20 2.11
CA ASP A 5 21.72 -2.93 1.71
C ASP A 5 21.34 -2.57 0.24
N PRO A 6 20.57 -1.50 0.00
CA PRO A 6 20.05 -1.20 -1.34
C PRO A 6 21.14 -0.95 -2.39
N LEU A 7 22.28 -0.40 -1.98
CA LEU A 7 23.40 -0.10 -2.90
C LEU A 7 24.09 -1.39 -3.35
N LEU A 8 24.29 -2.32 -2.42
CA LEU A 8 24.93 -3.60 -2.71
C LEU A 8 23.96 -4.55 -3.45
N LEU A 9 22.68 -4.56 -3.09
CA LEU A 9 21.65 -5.30 -3.83
C LEU A 9 21.53 -4.82 -5.28
N TYR A 10 21.55 -3.51 -5.53
CA TYR A 10 21.53 -2.94 -6.89
C TYR A 10 22.65 -3.52 -7.77
N GLN A 11 23.86 -3.62 -7.22
CA GLN A 11 25.04 -4.10 -7.92
C GLN A 11 24.98 -5.59 -8.29
N LEU A 12 24.09 -6.38 -7.66
CA LEU A 12 23.90 -7.81 -7.93
C LEU A 12 22.89 -8.11 -9.05
N ILE A 13 22.09 -7.12 -9.48
CA ILE A 13 20.98 -7.30 -10.44
C ILE A 13 21.45 -7.75 -11.83
N ASP A 14 22.55 -7.19 -12.34
CA ASP A 14 22.99 -7.38 -13.74
C ASP A 14 24.46 -7.84 -13.84
N GLU A 15 24.78 -8.66 -14.85
CA GLU A 15 26.12 -9.23 -15.06
C GLU A 15 27.21 -8.17 -15.36
N LYS A 16 26.83 -7.07 -16.02
CA LYS A 16 27.70 -5.91 -16.29
C LYS A 16 28.01 -5.15 -14.99
N SER A 17 27.02 -4.98 -14.13
CA SER A 17 27.17 -4.46 -12.76
C SER A 17 28.03 -5.39 -11.89
N ARG A 18 27.87 -6.71 -12.00
CA ARG A 18 28.75 -7.71 -11.37
C ARG A 18 30.20 -7.67 -11.88
N ARG A 19 30.46 -7.15 -13.08
CA ARG A 19 31.84 -6.91 -13.58
C ARG A 19 32.43 -5.62 -12.98
N LEU A 20 31.62 -4.57 -12.80
CA LEU A 20 32.04 -3.35 -12.08
C LEU A 20 32.35 -3.63 -10.59
N LEU A 21 31.62 -4.57 -9.97
CA LEU A 21 31.92 -5.08 -8.62
C LEU A 21 33.32 -5.72 -8.48
N LYS A 22 33.90 -6.22 -9.58
CA LYS A 22 35.26 -6.78 -9.58
C LYS A 22 36.36 -5.72 -9.77
N GLN A 23 35.99 -4.44 -9.88
CA GLN A 23 36.91 -3.33 -10.19
C GLN A 23 36.92 -2.20 -9.14
N ARG A 24 36.10 -2.29 -8.08
CA ARG A 24 36.05 -1.32 -6.99
C ARG A 24 35.98 -2.05 -5.65
N ASP A 25 36.55 -1.44 -4.61
CA ASP A 25 36.17 -1.79 -3.25
C ASP A 25 34.67 -1.57 -3.08
N LEU A 26 34.00 -2.57 -2.52
CA LEU A 26 32.60 -2.48 -2.13
C LEU A 26 32.47 -1.36 -1.09
N SER A 27 31.43 -0.54 -1.22
CA SER A 27 31.02 0.31 -0.10
C SER A 27 30.75 -0.59 1.12
N PRO A 28 31.18 -0.20 2.33
CA PRO A 28 31.01 -1.05 3.51
C PRO A 28 29.54 -1.39 3.71
N VAL A 29 29.24 -2.65 4.02
CA VAL A 29 27.87 -3.12 4.26
C VAL A 29 27.28 -2.35 5.43
N ARG A 30 26.21 -1.57 5.21
CA ARG A 30 25.57 -0.79 6.29
C ARG A 30 24.29 -1.44 6.79
N SER A 31 23.59 -2.18 5.93
CA SER A 31 22.29 -2.77 6.27
C SER A 31 22.22 -4.26 5.92
N MET A 32 22.02 -5.08 6.94
CA MET A 32 21.66 -6.49 6.83
C MET A 32 20.40 -6.76 7.65
N ALA A 33 19.90 -7.99 7.62
CA ALA A 33 18.72 -8.38 8.36
C ALA A 33 18.72 -9.84 8.82
N MET A 34 17.80 -10.14 9.74
CA MET A 34 17.41 -11.50 10.11
C MET A 34 15.91 -11.58 10.37
N TYR A 35 15.35 -12.78 10.32
CA TYR A 35 14.00 -13.01 10.82
C TYR A 35 14.03 -13.17 12.35
N ARG A 36 13.00 -12.67 13.04
CA ARG A 36 12.82 -12.67 14.50
C ARG A 36 13.11 -14.03 15.15
N GLU A 37 12.67 -15.11 14.51
CA GLU A 37 12.87 -16.50 14.96
C GLU A 37 14.35 -16.90 15.13
N TYR A 38 15.28 -16.23 14.43
CA TYR A 38 16.71 -16.49 14.54
C TYR A 38 17.45 -15.58 15.54
N CYS A 39 16.81 -14.55 16.10
CA CYS A 39 17.45 -13.61 17.02
C CYS A 39 18.00 -14.29 18.29
N GLN A 40 17.27 -15.26 18.86
CA GLN A 40 17.66 -15.87 20.14
C GLN A 40 18.90 -16.78 20.04
N SER A 41 19.08 -17.47 18.91
CA SER A 41 20.14 -18.47 18.70
C SER A 41 21.26 -17.94 17.82
N PHE A 42 20.94 -17.49 16.59
CA PHE A 42 21.92 -16.95 15.65
C PHE A 42 22.43 -15.58 16.08
N GLY A 43 21.57 -14.72 16.67
CA GLY A 43 21.96 -13.42 17.18
C GLY A 43 23.11 -13.52 18.19
N LYS A 44 22.95 -14.34 19.24
CA LYS A 44 24.00 -14.56 20.25
C LYS A 44 25.34 -15.05 19.69
N ALA A 45 25.30 -15.91 18.67
CA ALA A 45 26.52 -16.38 18.02
C ALA A 45 27.21 -15.29 17.19
N LEU A 46 26.43 -14.44 16.51
CA LEU A 46 26.92 -13.28 15.78
C LEU A 46 27.49 -12.23 16.74
N ASP A 47 26.80 -11.94 17.84
CA ASP A 47 27.24 -11.01 18.89
C ASP A 47 28.61 -11.40 19.44
N GLN A 48 28.82 -12.69 19.75
CA GLN A 48 30.11 -13.21 20.19
C GLN A 48 31.22 -13.02 19.15
N GLU A 49 30.93 -13.15 17.86
CA GLU A 49 31.92 -12.98 16.80
C GLU A 49 32.26 -11.51 16.54
N MET A 50 31.25 -10.62 16.54
CA MET A 50 31.45 -9.18 16.42
C MET A 50 32.21 -8.59 17.62
N ALA A 51 31.93 -9.09 18.84
CA ALA A 51 32.67 -8.70 20.05
C ALA A 51 34.17 -9.06 19.99
N LYS A 52 34.54 -10.25 19.46
CA LYS A 52 35.96 -10.61 19.22
C LYS A 52 36.67 -9.63 18.30
N GLN A 53 35.93 -9.06 17.35
CA GLN A 53 36.43 -8.06 16.41
C GLN A 53 36.37 -6.62 16.96
N SER A 54 36.10 -6.45 18.26
CA SER A 54 36.04 -5.17 18.98
C SER A 54 34.93 -4.22 18.49
N TYR A 55 33.79 -4.77 18.05
CA TYR A 55 32.56 -3.99 17.89
C TYR A 55 31.83 -3.87 19.23
N SER A 56 31.33 -2.67 19.54
CA SER A 56 30.26 -2.49 20.52
C SER A 56 28.92 -2.94 19.92
N ILE A 57 28.04 -3.45 20.78
CA ILE A 57 26.76 -4.05 20.41
C ILE A 57 25.66 -3.33 21.16
N SER A 58 24.63 -2.85 20.45
CA SER A 58 23.39 -2.36 21.06
C SER A 58 22.18 -2.94 20.34
N SER A 59 21.13 -3.25 21.10
CA SER A 59 19.84 -3.69 20.57
C SER A 59 18.76 -2.68 20.93
N ILE A 60 17.87 -2.42 19.99
CA ILE A 60 16.71 -1.54 20.17
C ILE A 60 15.47 -2.41 20.24
N ASP A 61 14.84 -2.42 21.41
CA ASP A 61 13.57 -3.10 21.65
C ASP A 61 12.40 -2.11 21.47
N GLY A 62 11.29 -2.60 20.95
CA GLY A 62 10.05 -1.83 20.83
C GLY A 62 8.82 -2.74 20.90
N LEU A 63 7.64 -2.16 20.71
CA LEU A 63 6.39 -2.93 20.65
C LEU A 63 6.39 -3.83 19.42
N ASP A 64 5.96 -5.08 19.58
CA ASP A 64 5.84 -6.04 18.49
C ASP A 64 4.63 -5.74 17.61
N GLY A 65 4.81 -4.81 16.66
CA GLY A 65 3.80 -4.45 15.68
C GLY A 65 3.32 -5.61 14.81
N SER A 66 4.00 -6.77 14.79
CA SER A 66 3.48 -7.96 14.10
C SER A 66 2.34 -8.68 14.83
N GLN A 67 2.07 -8.33 16.09
CA GLN A 67 0.98 -8.88 16.90
C GLN A 67 -0.26 -7.97 16.96
N ARG A 68 -0.14 -6.73 16.45
CA ARG A 68 -1.20 -5.73 16.52
C ARG A 68 -2.25 -5.98 15.44
N HIS A 69 -3.46 -6.30 15.86
CA HIS A 69 -4.64 -6.48 15.00
C HIS A 69 -5.88 -5.92 15.71
N PHE A 70 -6.92 -5.55 14.96
CA PHE A 70 -8.16 -4.96 15.51
C PHE A 70 -8.80 -5.79 16.65
N ALA A 71 -8.86 -7.12 16.48
CA ALA A 71 -9.41 -8.03 17.49
C ALA A 71 -8.61 -8.07 18.80
N ASN A 72 -7.35 -7.63 18.77
CA ASN A 72 -6.36 -7.76 19.85
C ASN A 72 -5.85 -6.41 20.39
N GLU A 73 -6.49 -5.27 20.04
CA GLU A 73 -6.06 -3.91 20.45
C GLU A 73 -5.85 -3.75 21.97
N PHE A 74 -6.57 -4.54 22.79
CA PHE A 74 -6.51 -4.53 24.26
C PHE A 74 -5.63 -5.63 24.88
N THR A 75 -4.93 -6.43 24.07
CA THR A 75 -3.92 -7.36 24.57
C THR A 75 -2.59 -6.64 24.81
N LEU A 76 -1.83 -7.08 25.81
CA LEU A 76 -0.48 -6.60 26.05
C LEU A 76 0.40 -6.99 24.86
N ILE A 77 0.73 -6.02 24.00
CA ILE A 77 1.69 -6.21 22.92
C ILE A 77 3.07 -6.39 23.54
N ASP A 78 3.66 -7.57 23.35
CA ASP A 78 5.00 -7.87 23.85
C ASP A 78 6.06 -6.90 23.29
N LYS A 79 7.12 -6.68 24.08
CA LYS A 79 8.34 -6.06 23.54
C LYS A 79 9.16 -7.08 22.77
N THR A 80 9.80 -6.63 21.70
CA THR A 80 10.64 -7.46 20.84
C THR A 80 11.81 -6.65 20.27
N ILE A 81 12.90 -7.32 19.90
CA ILE A 81 14.07 -6.70 19.29
C ILE A 81 13.69 -6.26 17.87
N LEU A 82 13.86 -4.97 17.56
CA LEU A 82 13.58 -4.39 16.25
C LEU A 82 14.85 -4.20 15.41
N HIS A 83 15.94 -3.76 16.04
CA HIS A 83 17.23 -3.52 15.40
C HIS A 83 18.38 -3.93 16.32
N ILE A 84 19.48 -4.38 15.73
CA ILE A 84 20.77 -4.59 16.39
C ILE A 84 21.82 -3.76 15.65
N PHE A 85 22.67 -3.05 16.37
CA PHE A 85 23.75 -2.26 15.81
C PHE A 85 25.10 -2.81 16.28
N TYR A 86 25.99 -3.03 15.32
CA TYR A 86 27.40 -3.31 15.58
C TYR A 86 28.21 -2.08 15.18
N THR A 87 28.78 -1.39 16.17
CA THR A 87 29.52 -0.13 15.99
C THR A 87 31.00 -0.30 16.30
N LYS A 88 31.87 0.29 15.46
CA LYS A 88 33.32 0.32 15.69
C LYS A 88 33.94 1.55 15.02
N HIS A 89 34.57 2.42 15.81
CA HIS A 89 35.12 3.71 15.35
C HIS A 89 34.09 4.58 14.59
N ARG A 90 34.11 4.58 13.26
CA ARG A 90 33.16 5.29 12.37
C ARG A 90 32.32 4.34 11.52
N GLU A 91 32.46 3.04 11.72
CA GLU A 91 31.72 1.99 11.04
C GLU A 91 30.53 1.56 11.90
N CYS A 92 29.38 1.36 11.25
CA CYS A 92 28.18 0.84 11.88
C CYS A 92 27.45 -0.07 10.90
N LEU A 93 27.15 -1.28 11.37
CA LEU A 93 26.33 -2.27 10.68
C LEU A 93 25.00 -2.40 11.43
N GLN A 94 23.92 -2.01 10.77
CA GLN A 94 22.54 -2.24 11.21
C GLN A 94 22.10 -3.65 10.78
N ILE A 95 21.62 -4.45 11.74
CA ILE A 95 20.78 -5.62 11.47
C ILE A 95 19.33 -5.26 11.81
N SER A 96 18.48 -5.13 10.79
CA SER A 96 17.04 -4.98 11.01
C SER A 96 16.38 -6.35 11.21
N VAL A 97 15.48 -6.44 12.19
CA VAL A 97 14.74 -7.68 12.48
C VAL A 97 13.41 -7.64 11.72
N PHE A 98 13.17 -8.65 10.88
CA PHE A 98 11.89 -8.86 10.22
C PHE A 98 11.01 -9.77 11.06
N HIS A 99 9.78 -9.33 11.31
CA HIS A 99 8.73 -10.05 12.03
C HIS A 99 7.68 -10.48 11.03
N LYS A 100 7.20 -11.73 11.10
CA LYS A 100 6.11 -12.18 10.24
C LYS A 100 4.78 -11.63 10.76
N ARG A 101 4.11 -10.82 9.93
CA ARG A 101 2.76 -10.29 10.17
C ARG A 101 1.84 -10.83 9.08
N HIS A 102 1.03 -11.82 9.41
CA HIS A 102 0.18 -12.56 8.46
C HIS A 102 0.91 -13.06 7.18
N ASP A 103 0.61 -12.52 6.00
CA ASP A 103 1.24 -12.89 4.71
C ASP A 103 2.56 -12.16 4.43
N PHE A 104 2.91 -11.17 5.24
CA PHE A 104 3.99 -10.21 4.98
C PHE A 104 5.00 -10.12 6.13
N LEU A 105 6.04 -9.32 5.89
CA LEU A 105 7.13 -9.08 6.83
C LEU A 105 7.08 -7.61 7.29
N TRP A 106 6.94 -7.40 8.59
CA TRP A 106 6.98 -6.09 9.24
C TRP A 106 8.37 -5.84 9.86
N LEU A 107 8.78 -4.58 9.90
CA LEU A 107 10.06 -4.10 10.39
C LEU A 107 9.80 -2.81 11.18
N GLY A 108 10.14 -2.79 12.47
CA GLY A 108 9.78 -1.70 13.37
C GLY A 108 10.58 -0.41 13.19
N ALA A 109 10.01 0.71 13.63
CA ALA A 109 10.71 1.99 13.70
C ALA A 109 11.77 2.01 14.83
N LEU A 110 12.75 2.89 14.70
CA LEU A 110 13.59 3.32 15.81
C LEU A 110 12.83 4.39 16.62
N PRO A 111 12.85 4.34 17.96
CA PRO A 111 12.29 5.41 18.79
C PRO A 111 12.99 6.75 18.51
N MET A 112 12.23 7.85 18.53
CA MET A 112 12.72 9.20 18.20
C MET A 112 13.94 9.63 19.03
N ASP A 113 14.02 9.21 20.29
CA ASP A 113 15.11 9.53 21.20
C ASP A 113 16.47 8.98 20.71
N HIS A 114 16.46 7.82 20.04
CA HIS A 114 17.65 7.23 19.41
C HIS A 114 18.05 7.91 18.08
N ILE A 115 17.19 8.76 17.51
CA ILE A 115 17.51 9.58 16.34
C ILE A 115 18.19 10.90 16.78
N GLN A 116 18.04 11.30 18.06
CA GLN A 116 18.53 12.57 18.59
C GLN A 116 19.73 12.44 19.57
N SER A 117 20.13 11.24 19.99
CA SER A 117 21.20 11.07 20.98
C SER A 117 22.61 11.34 20.40
N ASP A 118 23.29 12.38 20.89
CA ASP A 118 24.67 12.76 20.50
C ASP A 118 25.72 11.64 20.66
N ASP A 119 25.47 10.65 21.52
CA ASP A 119 26.33 9.47 21.72
C ASP A 119 26.43 8.61 20.44
N MET A 120 25.49 8.78 19.50
CA MET A 120 25.51 8.19 18.16
C MET A 120 25.80 9.26 17.09
N SER A 121 26.81 10.10 17.30
CA SER A 121 27.30 11.18 16.42
C SER A 121 27.78 10.78 15.01
N VAL A 122 27.44 9.58 14.54
CA VAL A 122 27.43 9.28 13.11
C VAL A 122 26.17 9.89 12.52
N SER A 123 26.33 10.92 11.67
CA SER A 123 25.29 11.42 10.77
C SER A 123 24.92 10.32 9.77
N MET A 124 24.09 9.39 10.22
CA MET A 124 23.89 8.11 9.56
C MET A 124 22.59 8.12 8.77
N ASP A 125 22.73 8.20 7.45
CA ASP A 125 21.60 8.04 6.55
C ASP A 125 21.16 6.56 6.55
N LEU A 126 20.34 6.21 7.54
CA LEU A 126 19.80 4.88 7.75
C LEU A 126 18.80 4.52 6.64
N HIS A 127 18.98 3.35 6.02
CA HIS A 127 18.03 2.82 5.06
C HIS A 127 16.74 2.31 5.72
N TYR A 128 16.84 1.79 6.95
CA TYR A 128 15.75 1.12 7.65
C TYR A 128 15.54 1.68 9.06
N GLY A 129 14.30 1.64 9.56
CA GLY A 129 13.95 2.08 10.91
C GLY A 129 13.57 3.55 11.07
N LYS A 130 13.66 4.40 10.04
CA LYS A 130 13.12 5.79 10.06
C LYS A 130 11.61 5.85 10.29
N HIS A 131 10.92 4.77 9.93
CA HIS A 131 9.50 4.52 10.15
C HIS A 131 9.29 3.00 10.20
N GLU A 132 8.14 2.56 10.72
CA GLU A 132 7.72 1.17 10.52
C GLU A 132 7.63 0.88 9.03
N SER A 133 7.93 -0.35 8.63
CA SER A 133 8.01 -0.74 7.24
C SER A 133 7.45 -2.14 7.03
N ALA A 134 6.82 -2.38 5.88
CA ALA A 134 6.28 -3.66 5.50
C ALA A 134 6.73 -4.07 4.09
N PHE A 135 7.07 -5.35 3.94
CA PHE A 135 7.56 -5.96 2.72
C PHE A 135 6.81 -7.27 2.47
N ASP A 136 6.54 -7.60 1.22
CA ASP A 136 6.00 -8.91 0.86
C ASP A 136 6.97 -10.01 1.29
N SER A 137 6.44 -11.18 1.69
CA SER A 137 7.27 -12.34 2.00
C SER A 137 8.11 -12.76 0.79
N PHE A 138 9.40 -13.01 1.02
CA PHE A 138 10.37 -13.45 0.01
C PHE A 138 11.17 -14.66 0.50
N SER A 139 11.71 -15.44 -0.43
CA SER A 139 12.66 -16.51 -0.11
C SER A 139 14.09 -15.98 -0.11
N LEU A 140 15.02 -16.69 0.53
CA LEU A 140 16.44 -16.37 0.47
C LEU A 140 17.15 -17.26 -0.56
N GLN A 141 18.01 -16.66 -1.38
CA GLN A 141 18.96 -17.36 -2.25
C GLN A 141 20.39 -17.10 -1.77
N SER A 142 21.29 -18.03 -2.06
CA SER A 142 22.72 -17.90 -1.75
C SER A 142 23.50 -17.47 -2.99
N VAL A 143 24.26 -16.38 -2.88
CA VAL A 143 25.19 -15.91 -3.91
C VAL A 143 26.62 -15.95 -3.38
N LYS A 144 27.59 -16.22 -4.26
CA LYS A 144 29.01 -16.20 -3.90
C LYS A 144 29.64 -14.86 -4.24
N THR A 145 30.38 -14.28 -3.29
CA THR A 145 31.24 -13.13 -3.54
C THR A 145 32.46 -13.52 -4.40
N ALA A 146 33.22 -12.53 -4.88
CA ALA A 146 34.49 -12.79 -5.58
C ALA A 146 35.51 -13.56 -4.71
N GLN A 147 35.40 -13.41 -3.38
CA GLN A 147 36.20 -14.09 -2.36
C GLN A 147 35.61 -15.45 -1.93
N ASN A 148 34.65 -16.00 -2.69
CA ASN A 148 33.98 -17.28 -2.44
C ASN A 148 33.22 -17.36 -1.08
N VAL A 149 32.85 -16.20 -0.50
CA VAL A 149 31.97 -16.13 0.67
C VAL A 149 30.52 -16.30 0.20
N SER A 150 29.77 -17.18 0.85
CA SER A 150 28.34 -17.35 0.59
C SER A 150 27.53 -16.27 1.33
N LEU A 151 26.76 -15.49 0.59
CA LEU A 151 25.91 -14.43 1.10
C LEU A 151 24.44 -14.74 0.80
N LEU A 152 23.58 -14.67 1.81
CA LEU A 152 22.13 -14.79 1.64
C LEU A 152 21.55 -13.44 1.22
N ILE A 153 20.70 -13.45 0.19
CA ILE A 153 19.98 -12.28 -0.35
C ILE A 153 18.53 -12.66 -0.68
N PRO A 154 17.60 -11.69 -0.85
CA PRO A 154 16.27 -11.97 -1.38
C PRO A 154 16.31 -12.65 -2.76
N ASP A 155 15.45 -13.64 -2.98
CA ASP A 155 15.31 -14.38 -4.24
C ASP A 155 14.93 -13.45 -5.41
N LYS A 156 14.01 -12.51 -5.15
CA LYS A 156 13.52 -11.51 -6.12
C LYS A 156 14.03 -10.12 -5.76
N ILE A 157 15.33 -9.88 -5.94
CA ILE A 157 16.01 -8.60 -5.61
C ILE A 157 15.22 -7.38 -6.11
N ILE A 158 14.79 -7.40 -7.38
CA ILE A 158 14.08 -6.27 -8.00
C ILE A 158 12.73 -6.01 -7.33
N HIS A 159 11.99 -7.08 -6.96
CA HIS A 159 10.71 -6.96 -6.23
C HIS A 159 10.89 -6.51 -4.78
N PHE A 160 11.96 -6.94 -4.11
CA PHE A 160 12.29 -6.44 -2.78
C PHE A 160 12.64 -4.95 -2.82
N MET A 161 13.46 -4.53 -3.78
CA MET A 161 13.91 -3.14 -3.92
C MET A 161 12.80 -2.19 -4.41
N SER A 162 11.90 -2.63 -5.29
CA SER A 162 10.80 -1.78 -5.79
C SER A 162 9.86 -1.33 -4.66
N GLN A 163 9.65 -2.19 -3.66
CA GLN A 163 8.83 -1.90 -2.49
C GLN A 163 9.42 -0.84 -1.55
N TYR A 164 10.72 -0.58 -1.59
CA TYR A 164 11.40 0.29 -0.62
C TYR A 164 10.75 1.68 -0.50
N LYS A 165 10.37 2.31 -1.63
CA LYS A 165 9.73 3.63 -1.65
C LYS A 165 8.33 3.66 -1.02
N SER A 166 7.60 2.54 -1.09
CA SER A 166 6.25 2.39 -0.52
C SER A 166 6.25 1.51 0.74
N SER A 167 7.42 1.22 1.29
CA SER A 167 7.57 0.28 2.41
C SER A 167 7.02 0.84 3.70
N LYS A 168 7.01 2.18 3.87
CA LYS A 168 6.47 2.86 5.06
C LYS A 168 5.12 2.30 5.42
N PHE A 169 5.05 1.62 6.56
CA PHE A 169 3.83 1.03 7.07
C PHE A 169 3.01 2.10 7.78
N ILE A 170 1.71 2.14 7.51
CA ILE A 170 0.75 2.90 8.31
C ILE A 170 -0.28 1.94 8.89
N GLU A 171 -0.39 1.96 10.21
CA GLU A 171 -1.38 1.18 10.95
C GLU A 171 -2.78 1.76 10.74
N CYS A 172 -3.80 0.91 10.75
CA CYS A 172 -5.17 1.41 10.76
C CYS A 172 -5.51 2.07 12.10
N ASN A 173 -6.40 3.08 12.07
CA ASN A 173 -6.92 3.70 13.28
C ASN A 173 -7.97 2.80 13.97
N TYR A 174 -7.50 1.82 14.73
CA TYR A 174 -8.36 0.85 15.43
C TYR A 174 -9.34 1.51 16.40
N SER A 175 -8.96 2.61 17.06
CA SER A 175 -9.85 3.34 17.95
C SER A 175 -11.02 4.01 17.17
N LEU A 176 -10.76 4.59 16.00
CA LEU A 176 -11.82 5.07 15.09
C LEU A 176 -12.74 3.94 14.61
N ALA A 177 -12.16 2.79 14.22
CA ALA A 177 -12.91 1.63 13.79
C ALA A 177 -13.80 1.05 14.90
N LYS A 178 -13.32 1.05 16.14
CA LYS A 178 -14.07 0.64 17.33
C LYS A 178 -15.24 1.58 17.62
N ASP A 179 -15.01 2.89 17.56
CA ASP A 179 -16.06 3.90 17.72
C ASP A 179 -17.13 3.80 16.63
N PHE A 180 -16.74 3.50 15.40
CA PHE A 180 -17.65 3.25 14.28
C PHE A 180 -18.48 1.98 14.50
N ALA A 181 -17.85 0.87 14.88
CA ALA A 181 -18.53 -0.39 15.16
C ALA A 181 -19.55 -0.26 16.30
N HIS A 182 -19.20 0.45 17.39
CA HIS A 182 -20.12 0.72 18.50
C HIS A 182 -21.34 1.56 18.10
N LYS A 183 -21.20 2.53 17.18
CA LYS A 183 -22.29 3.40 16.74
C LYS A 183 -23.26 2.75 15.76
N HIS A 184 -22.79 1.77 14.99
CA HIS A 184 -23.55 1.20 13.86
C HIS A 184 -24.02 -0.25 14.06
N SER A 185 -23.72 -0.88 15.20
CA SER A 185 -24.20 -2.23 15.56
C SER A 185 -24.01 -3.27 14.45
N GLN A 186 -22.87 -3.23 13.75
CA GLN A 186 -22.65 -4.07 12.58
C GLN A 186 -22.62 -5.57 12.95
N ASP A 187 -23.38 -6.37 12.20
CA ASP A 187 -23.34 -7.82 12.31
C ASP A 187 -22.02 -8.34 11.70
N LEU A 188 -21.19 -8.95 12.55
CA LEU A 188 -19.84 -9.39 12.19
C LEU A 188 -19.83 -10.71 11.40
N THR A 189 -20.99 -11.31 11.12
CA THR A 189 -21.10 -12.60 10.43
C THR A 189 -20.95 -12.46 8.91
N GLU A 190 -21.65 -11.52 8.26
CA GLU A 190 -21.52 -11.23 6.82
C GLU A 190 -20.09 -10.76 6.45
N SER A 191 -19.39 -10.10 7.38
CA SER A 191 -18.01 -9.63 7.19
C SER A 191 -17.03 -10.74 6.79
N ARG A 192 -17.19 -11.97 7.31
CA ARG A 192 -16.18 -13.03 7.17
C ARG A 192 -16.15 -13.67 5.78
N ASP A 193 -17.31 -13.81 5.12
CA ASP A 193 -17.35 -14.29 3.74
C ASP A 193 -16.72 -13.25 2.81
N MET A 194 -17.09 -11.98 2.99
CA MET A 194 -16.54 -10.88 2.22
C MET A 194 -15.01 -10.75 2.42
N ASP A 195 -14.50 -10.86 3.65
CA ASP A 195 -13.06 -10.85 3.92
C ASP A 195 -12.30 -11.97 3.19
N ASN A 196 -12.88 -13.17 3.09
CA ASN A 196 -12.28 -14.29 2.35
C ASN A 196 -12.28 -14.03 0.84
N ARG A 197 -13.39 -13.51 0.31
CA ARG A 197 -13.53 -13.13 -1.12
C ARG A 197 -12.56 -12.01 -1.49
N VAL A 198 -12.40 -11.00 -0.64
CA VAL A 198 -11.44 -9.91 -0.81
C VAL A 198 -10.01 -10.44 -0.73
N ARG A 199 -9.72 -11.35 0.20
CA ARG A 199 -8.39 -11.99 0.32
C ARG A 199 -8.04 -12.78 -0.94
N ASP A 200 -8.95 -13.61 -1.47
CA ASP A 200 -8.78 -14.35 -2.73
C ASP A 200 -8.45 -13.39 -3.88
N GLY A 201 -9.33 -12.41 -4.12
CA GLY A 201 -9.18 -11.45 -5.21
C GLY A 201 -7.89 -10.62 -5.13
N LEU A 202 -7.58 -10.04 -3.97
CA LEU A 202 -6.35 -9.25 -3.79
C LEU A 202 -5.08 -10.12 -3.87
N THR A 203 -5.14 -11.39 -3.45
CA THR A 203 -4.02 -12.33 -3.62
C THR A 203 -3.79 -12.63 -5.09
N ALA A 204 -4.85 -12.91 -5.85
CA ALA A 204 -4.76 -13.18 -7.29
C ALA A 204 -4.21 -11.96 -8.06
N LEU A 205 -4.73 -10.76 -7.80
CA LEU A 205 -4.23 -9.51 -8.38
C LEU A 205 -2.75 -9.29 -8.04
N LYS A 206 -2.37 -9.46 -6.77
CA LYS A 206 -0.98 -9.33 -6.30
C LYS A 206 -0.04 -10.34 -6.96
N THR A 207 -0.49 -11.58 -7.17
CA THR A 207 0.28 -12.62 -7.87
C THR A 207 0.53 -12.24 -9.33
N LEU A 208 -0.47 -11.68 -10.03
CA LEU A 208 -0.33 -11.22 -11.41
C LEU A 208 0.57 -9.98 -11.50
N THR A 209 0.28 -8.93 -10.75
CA THR A 209 1.00 -7.66 -10.83
C THR A 209 2.45 -7.76 -10.35
N SER A 210 2.76 -8.63 -9.38
CA SER A 210 4.14 -8.87 -8.93
C SER A 210 5.03 -9.49 -10.01
N LYS A 211 4.48 -10.33 -10.91
CA LYS A 211 5.23 -10.85 -12.07
C LYS A 211 5.64 -9.73 -13.04
N LEU A 212 4.85 -8.67 -13.08
CA LEU A 212 5.03 -7.51 -13.95
C LEU A 212 5.74 -6.34 -13.24
N LEU A 213 6.07 -6.48 -11.96
CA LEU A 213 6.63 -5.43 -11.08
C LEU A 213 5.74 -4.18 -10.98
N ILE A 214 4.43 -4.34 -11.11
CA ILE A 214 3.45 -3.25 -11.07
C ILE A 214 2.90 -3.11 -9.65
N PRO A 215 3.06 -1.94 -8.99
CA PRO A 215 2.37 -1.68 -7.74
C PRO A 215 0.89 -1.41 -8.03
N PHE A 216 0.01 -1.96 -7.19
CA PHE A 216 -1.37 -1.51 -7.07
C PHE A 216 -1.63 -1.07 -5.63
N PHE A 217 -2.62 -0.21 -5.45
CA PHE A 217 -3.07 0.33 -4.17
C PHE A 217 -4.59 0.21 -4.07
N ILE A 218 -5.17 0.20 -2.87
CA ILE A 218 -6.63 0.28 -2.70
C ILE A 218 -7.10 1.73 -2.82
N THR A 219 -8.29 1.94 -3.36
CA THR A 219 -8.88 3.28 -3.59
C THR A 219 -10.38 3.29 -3.26
N SER A 220 -11.06 4.42 -3.49
CA SER A 220 -12.52 4.58 -3.43
C SER A 220 -13.18 3.93 -2.19
N GLY A 221 -14.20 3.07 -2.37
CA GLY A 221 -14.94 2.44 -1.27
C GLY A 221 -14.09 1.48 -0.42
N THR A 222 -13.09 0.85 -1.05
CA THR A 222 -12.16 -0.06 -0.37
C THR A 222 -11.20 0.70 0.56
N LEU A 223 -10.65 1.83 0.10
CA LEU A 223 -9.82 2.72 0.92
C LEU A 223 -10.62 3.34 2.07
N LEU A 224 -11.88 3.74 1.83
CA LEU A 224 -12.79 4.22 2.86
C LEU A 224 -13.08 3.15 3.92
N GLY A 225 -13.35 1.90 3.51
CA GLY A 225 -13.53 0.78 4.43
C GLY A 225 -12.30 0.59 5.32
N TRP A 226 -11.12 0.50 4.71
CA TRP A 226 -9.87 0.37 5.44
C TRP A 226 -9.68 1.51 6.45
N HIS A 227 -9.82 2.77 6.02
CA HIS A 227 -9.58 3.93 6.88
C HIS A 227 -10.59 4.07 8.04
N ARG A 228 -11.88 3.82 7.77
CA ARG A 228 -12.98 4.06 8.72
C ARG A 228 -13.19 2.92 9.71
N GLN A 229 -12.98 1.67 9.27
CA GLN A 229 -13.40 0.47 10.00
C GLN A 229 -12.37 -0.68 9.96
N CYS A 230 -11.13 -0.41 9.53
CA CYS A 230 -10.03 -1.39 9.49
C CYS A 230 -10.34 -2.70 8.77
N GLY A 231 -11.24 -2.66 7.79
CA GLY A 231 -11.77 -3.82 7.10
C GLY A 231 -12.55 -3.42 5.85
N VAL A 232 -13.28 -4.37 5.27
CA VAL A 232 -14.08 -4.13 4.06
C VAL A 232 -15.47 -3.62 4.45
N ILE A 233 -16.10 -2.81 3.59
CA ILE A 233 -17.50 -2.41 3.78
C ILE A 233 -18.38 -3.64 3.49
N PRO A 234 -19.12 -4.22 4.46
CA PRO A 234 -19.66 -5.58 4.32
C PRO A 234 -20.63 -5.78 3.15
N TYR A 235 -21.34 -4.72 2.76
CA TYR A 235 -22.35 -4.71 1.70
C TYR A 235 -21.83 -4.18 0.34
N THR A 236 -20.51 -4.07 0.15
CA THR A 236 -19.94 -3.72 -1.17
C THR A 236 -19.92 -4.94 -2.10
N GLY A 237 -20.13 -4.73 -3.40
CA GLY A 237 -20.14 -5.81 -4.40
C GLY A 237 -18.77 -6.13 -5.00
N ASP A 238 -17.80 -5.26 -4.76
CA ASP A 238 -16.54 -5.13 -5.48
C ASP A 238 -15.40 -4.63 -4.59
N VAL A 239 -14.18 -4.73 -5.10
CA VAL A 239 -12.97 -4.15 -4.52
C VAL A 239 -12.34 -3.17 -5.50
N ASP A 240 -12.15 -1.95 -5.04
CA ASP A 240 -11.56 -0.83 -5.76
C ASP A 240 -10.05 -0.80 -5.58
N THR A 241 -9.32 -0.96 -6.68
CA THR A 241 -7.86 -0.85 -6.73
C THR A 241 -7.42 0.18 -7.77
N GLY A 242 -6.22 0.71 -7.61
CA GLY A 242 -5.60 1.63 -8.57
C GLY A 242 -4.16 1.24 -8.87
N THR A 243 -3.68 1.59 -10.05
CA THR A 243 -2.25 1.63 -10.40
C THR A 243 -1.91 2.94 -11.11
N TRP A 244 -0.63 3.23 -11.32
CA TRP A 244 -0.22 4.39 -12.08
C TRP A 244 -0.35 4.15 -13.59
N ALA A 245 -0.93 5.09 -14.33
CA ALA A 245 -1.08 5.03 -15.77
C ALA A 245 0.25 4.88 -16.53
N THR A 246 1.38 5.23 -15.90
CA THR A 246 2.73 4.98 -16.43
C THR A 246 3.07 3.50 -16.63
N TYR A 247 2.32 2.56 -16.04
CA TYR A 247 2.45 1.12 -16.28
C TYR A 247 1.48 0.59 -17.36
N ALA A 248 0.51 1.41 -17.80
CA ALA A 248 -0.43 1.03 -18.84
C ALA A 248 0.32 0.78 -20.16
N SER A 249 0.19 -0.43 -20.69
CA SER A 249 0.89 -0.87 -21.90
C SER A 249 0.13 -2.03 -22.55
N VAL A 250 0.38 -2.27 -23.84
CA VAL A 250 -0.21 -3.41 -24.54
C VAL A 250 0.21 -4.73 -23.87
N SER A 251 1.47 -4.87 -23.47
CA SER A 251 1.96 -6.05 -22.75
C SER A 251 1.31 -6.25 -21.37
N LEU A 252 0.90 -5.18 -20.69
CA LEU A 252 0.09 -5.28 -19.47
C LEU A 252 -1.31 -5.84 -19.80
N ILE A 253 -1.97 -5.27 -20.81
CA ILE A 253 -3.29 -5.72 -21.26
C ILE A 253 -3.23 -7.20 -21.65
N ASP A 254 -2.26 -7.59 -22.47
CA ASP A 254 -2.04 -8.98 -22.89
C ASP A 254 -1.85 -9.92 -21.68
N ALA A 255 -1.08 -9.50 -20.67
CA ALA A 255 -0.85 -10.30 -19.47
C ALA A 255 -2.12 -10.50 -18.64
N PHE A 256 -3.04 -9.53 -18.61
CA PHE A 256 -4.34 -9.66 -17.94
C PHE A 256 -5.35 -10.46 -18.79
N VAL A 257 -5.37 -10.29 -20.11
CA VAL A 257 -6.23 -11.05 -21.05
C VAL A 257 -5.91 -12.54 -21.02
N HIS A 258 -4.64 -12.92 -20.91
CA HIS A 258 -4.20 -14.33 -20.91
C HIS A 258 -4.08 -14.94 -19.51
N ASN A 259 -4.36 -14.19 -18.44
CA ASN A 259 -4.42 -14.71 -17.08
C ASN A 259 -5.89 -15.01 -16.72
N ASN A 260 -6.26 -16.28 -16.69
CA ASN A 260 -7.64 -16.71 -16.36
C ASN A 260 -7.71 -17.78 -15.25
N GLU A 261 -6.59 -18.17 -14.63
CA GLU A 261 -6.56 -19.22 -13.61
C GLU A 261 -7.14 -18.79 -12.24
N SER A 262 -6.89 -17.53 -11.84
CA SER A 262 -7.26 -17.02 -10.50
C SER A 262 -7.92 -15.64 -10.49
N LEU A 263 -7.87 -14.91 -11.62
CA LEU A 263 -8.44 -13.59 -11.79
C LEU A 263 -8.80 -13.42 -13.27
N GLU A 264 -10.08 -13.52 -13.60
CA GLU A 264 -10.58 -13.43 -14.97
C GLU A 264 -10.84 -11.96 -15.36
N LEU A 265 -10.24 -11.49 -16.45
CA LEU A 265 -10.53 -10.16 -17.00
C LEU A 265 -11.88 -10.15 -17.74
N SER A 266 -12.89 -9.50 -17.16
CA SER A 266 -14.24 -9.44 -17.72
C SER A 266 -14.47 -8.24 -18.64
N TYR A 267 -13.81 -7.11 -18.37
CA TYR A 267 -13.94 -5.91 -19.21
C TYR A 267 -12.74 -4.95 -19.10
N ILE A 268 -12.47 -4.21 -20.18
CA ILE A 268 -11.56 -3.06 -20.24
C ILE A 268 -12.37 -1.84 -20.64
N TYR A 269 -12.45 -0.84 -19.76
CA TYR A 269 -13.08 0.45 -20.01
C TYR A 269 -12.03 1.52 -20.39
N GLY A 270 -12.47 2.50 -21.18
CA GLY A 270 -11.68 3.69 -21.51
C GLY A 270 -10.46 3.43 -22.38
N PHE A 271 -9.54 4.40 -22.36
CA PHE A 271 -8.37 4.48 -23.22
C PHE A 271 -7.08 4.59 -22.39
N ILE A 272 -5.99 4.02 -22.89
CA ILE A 272 -4.67 4.00 -22.22
C ILE A 272 -4.21 5.42 -21.85
N GLU A 273 -4.55 6.40 -22.69
CA GLU A 273 -4.10 7.78 -22.63
C GLU A 273 -4.69 8.59 -21.47
N ASN A 274 -5.89 8.27 -20.98
CA ASN A 274 -6.60 9.14 -20.04
C ASN A 274 -7.70 8.50 -19.17
N SER A 275 -8.08 7.24 -19.38
CA SER A 275 -9.31 6.71 -18.80
C SER A 275 -9.34 5.20 -18.57
N LEU A 276 -8.20 4.51 -18.60
CA LEU A 276 -8.18 3.05 -18.53
C LEU A 276 -8.72 2.53 -17.17
N GLN A 277 -9.57 1.51 -17.22
CA GLN A 277 -10.00 0.73 -16.06
C GLN A 277 -10.18 -0.73 -16.48
N PHE A 278 -9.68 -1.68 -15.68
CA PHE A 278 -10.03 -3.09 -15.82
C PHE A 278 -11.12 -3.47 -14.81
N ALA A 279 -12.06 -4.31 -15.20
CA ALA A 279 -12.97 -5.01 -14.29
C ALA A 279 -12.75 -6.52 -14.45
N MET A 280 -12.52 -7.18 -13.32
CA MET A 280 -12.11 -8.58 -13.24
C MET A 280 -12.96 -9.32 -12.21
N HIS A 281 -12.99 -10.64 -12.25
CA HIS A 281 -13.60 -11.47 -11.19
C HIS A 281 -12.59 -12.47 -10.63
N SER A 282 -12.55 -12.60 -9.30
CA SER A 282 -11.76 -13.62 -8.61
C SER A 282 -12.45 -15.00 -8.64
N THR A 283 -11.74 -16.05 -8.21
CA THR A 283 -12.30 -17.41 -8.17
C THR A 283 -13.54 -17.53 -7.28
N LEU A 284 -13.62 -16.73 -6.21
CA LEU A 284 -14.78 -16.62 -5.32
C LEU A 284 -15.83 -15.58 -5.79
N GLY A 285 -15.83 -15.24 -7.08
CA GLY A 285 -16.85 -14.41 -7.72
C GLY A 285 -16.94 -12.98 -7.17
N LEU A 286 -15.85 -12.45 -6.63
CA LEU A 286 -15.76 -11.03 -6.25
C LEU A 286 -15.27 -10.22 -7.44
N ARG A 287 -15.95 -9.11 -7.74
CA ARG A 287 -15.50 -8.16 -8.74
C ARG A 287 -14.32 -7.34 -8.19
N ILE A 288 -13.30 -7.16 -9.00
CA ILE A 288 -12.17 -6.26 -8.72
C ILE A 288 -12.07 -5.25 -9.84
N ASP A 289 -12.21 -3.98 -9.49
CA ASP A 289 -11.98 -2.87 -10.40
C ASP A 289 -10.56 -2.34 -10.19
N MET A 290 -9.84 -2.11 -11.29
CA MET A 290 -8.47 -1.61 -11.30
C MET A 290 -8.40 -0.36 -12.19
N PHE A 291 -8.45 0.80 -11.54
CA PHE A 291 -8.38 2.11 -12.17
C PHE A 291 -6.94 2.50 -12.48
N PHE A 292 -6.71 3.22 -13.58
CA PHE A 292 -5.40 3.78 -13.89
C PHE A 292 -5.36 5.26 -13.51
N ALA A 293 -4.35 5.64 -12.73
CA ALA A 293 -4.18 6.94 -12.13
C ALA A 293 -3.20 7.79 -12.95
N TYR A 294 -3.68 8.90 -13.50
CA TYR A 294 -2.96 9.81 -14.39
C TYR A 294 -2.41 10.99 -13.59
N ARG A 295 -1.12 11.32 -13.76
CA ARG A 295 -0.49 12.46 -13.06
C ARG A 295 -0.58 13.72 -13.92
N GLU A 296 -1.25 14.73 -13.42
CA GLU A 296 -1.52 16.00 -14.10
C GLU A 296 -1.01 17.16 -13.24
N GLY A 297 0.29 17.43 -13.33
CA GLY A 297 0.96 18.44 -12.49
C GLY A 297 0.95 18.03 -11.01
N PRO A 298 0.37 18.83 -10.09
CA PRO A 298 0.27 18.51 -8.67
C PRO A 298 -0.88 17.56 -8.32
N ASN A 299 -1.70 17.16 -9.30
CA ASN A 299 -2.92 16.37 -9.10
C ASN A 299 -2.79 14.97 -9.70
N VAL A 300 -3.61 14.06 -9.20
CA VAL A 300 -3.79 12.71 -9.74
C VAL A 300 -5.25 12.53 -10.14
N THR A 301 -5.47 12.13 -11.40
CA THR A 301 -6.77 11.90 -12.00
C THR A 301 -7.10 10.41 -12.04
N PHE A 302 -8.33 10.04 -11.66
CA PHE A 302 -8.93 8.73 -11.90
C PHE A 302 -10.24 8.89 -12.67
N THR A 303 -10.53 7.96 -13.58
CA THR A 303 -11.77 7.98 -14.37
C THR A 303 -12.68 6.82 -13.98
N GLY A 304 -13.87 7.13 -13.47
CA GLY A 304 -14.91 6.15 -13.18
C GLY A 304 -15.82 5.91 -14.38
N HIS A 305 -16.09 4.65 -14.72
CA HIS A 305 -16.99 4.26 -15.82
C HIS A 305 -18.31 3.69 -15.30
N ILE A 306 -19.42 4.09 -15.92
CA ILE A 306 -20.75 3.52 -15.68
C ILE A 306 -20.95 2.36 -16.65
N SER A 307 -21.12 1.15 -16.13
CA SER A 307 -20.95 -0.11 -16.87
C SER A 307 -22.01 -0.43 -17.92
N GLU A 308 -23.17 0.22 -17.92
CA GLU A 308 -24.35 -0.36 -18.58
C GLU A 308 -24.35 -0.36 -20.12
N ARG A 309 -23.75 0.62 -20.84
CA ARG A 309 -24.04 0.81 -22.30
C ARG A 309 -22.92 1.20 -23.27
N LYS A 310 -21.64 1.14 -22.90
CA LYS A 310 -20.47 1.11 -23.84
C LYS A 310 -20.37 2.26 -24.92
N ALA A 311 -20.59 3.56 -24.61
CA ALA A 311 -20.29 4.72 -25.50
C ALA A 311 -20.30 6.14 -24.81
N TYR A 312 -19.67 7.19 -25.39
CA TYR A 312 -19.28 8.50 -24.75
C TYR A 312 -19.75 9.85 -25.47
N PHE A 313 -19.79 11.07 -24.83
CA PHE A 313 -19.70 12.54 -25.31
C PHE A 313 -20.18 13.68 -24.28
N GLN A 314 -20.13 15.05 -24.53
CA GLN A 314 -20.14 16.23 -23.54
C GLN A 314 -21.04 17.52 -23.84
N TYR A 315 -21.44 18.42 -22.87
CA TYR A 315 -22.29 19.70 -23.02
C TYR A 315 -22.17 20.91 -21.96
N MET A 316 -22.84 22.11 -22.17
CA MET A 316 -22.88 23.40 -21.35
C MET A 316 -24.22 24.27 -21.42
N TYR A 317 -24.53 25.23 -20.49
CA TYR A 317 -25.82 26.04 -20.36
C TYR A 317 -25.81 27.47 -19.65
N PRO A 318 -26.91 28.32 -19.67
CA PRO A 318 -26.99 29.72 -19.10
C PRO A 318 -27.84 30.04 -17.78
N ASP A 319 -27.95 31.32 -17.32
CA ASP A 319 -28.21 31.82 -15.90
C ASP A 319 -29.64 31.90 -15.32
N PHE A 320 -29.71 31.99 -13.97
CA PHE A 320 -30.89 32.34 -13.15
C PHE A 320 -30.51 32.74 -11.68
N ILE A 321 -31.52 33.07 -10.85
CA ILE A 321 -31.38 33.46 -9.42
C ILE A 321 -32.30 32.59 -8.54
N LEU A 322 -31.92 32.36 -7.27
CA LEU A 322 -32.58 31.45 -6.32
C LEU A 322 -33.36 32.17 -5.19
N CYS A 323 -34.41 31.52 -4.68
CA CYS A 323 -35.25 31.98 -3.56
C CYS A 323 -35.51 30.84 -2.54
N SER A 324 -35.84 31.20 -1.29
CA SER A 324 -36.10 30.24 -0.19
C SER A 324 -37.49 29.62 -0.22
N ALA A 325 -37.61 28.36 0.24
CA ALA A 325 -38.88 27.65 0.47
C ALA A 325 -38.78 26.70 1.69
N GLU A 326 -39.92 26.32 2.27
CA GLU A 326 -40.00 25.37 3.39
C GLU A 326 -40.16 23.92 2.89
N LEU A 327 -39.50 22.96 3.54
CA LEU A 327 -39.60 21.53 3.23
C LEU A 327 -40.25 20.80 4.41
N VAL A 328 -41.54 20.46 4.29
CA VAL A 328 -42.29 19.70 5.30
C VAL A 328 -42.10 18.20 5.07
N MET A 329 -41.64 17.47 6.09
CA MET A 329 -41.36 16.03 5.99
C MET A 329 -42.07 15.23 7.08
N HIS A 330 -42.75 14.14 6.69
CA HIS A 330 -43.44 13.24 7.60
C HIS A 330 -43.28 11.78 7.14
N SER A 331 -43.26 10.86 8.12
CA SER A 331 -43.34 9.39 8.00
C SER A 331 -42.06 8.55 7.92
N THR A 332 -42.24 7.30 8.36
CA THR A 332 -41.25 6.29 8.71
C THR A 332 -41.20 5.18 7.67
N LEU A 333 -40.30 5.30 6.70
CA LEU A 333 -39.68 4.21 5.93
C LEU A 333 -38.57 4.81 5.07
N GLY A 334 -37.61 3.99 4.65
CA GLY A 334 -36.32 4.45 4.10
C GLY A 334 -36.44 5.48 2.97
N LEU A 335 -36.04 6.71 3.26
CA LEU A 335 -36.02 7.82 2.30
C LEU A 335 -34.57 8.15 1.96
N ARG A 336 -34.21 8.04 0.69
CA ARG A 336 -32.93 8.52 0.15
C ARG A 336 -33.14 9.98 -0.29
N ILE A 337 -32.27 10.88 0.19
CA ILE A 337 -32.26 12.29 -0.19
C ILE A 337 -31.06 12.49 -1.10
N ASP A 338 -31.31 12.86 -2.35
CA ASP A 338 -30.27 13.23 -3.31
C ASP A 338 -30.08 14.74 -3.27
N MET A 339 -28.84 15.19 -3.04
CA MET A 339 -28.48 16.60 -2.91
C MET A 339 -27.71 17.03 -4.17
N PHE A 340 -28.08 18.19 -4.71
CA PHE A 340 -27.56 18.70 -5.98
C PHE A 340 -27.05 20.13 -5.76
N PHE A 341 -25.84 20.42 -6.23
CA PHE A 341 -25.17 21.69 -5.97
C PHE A 341 -25.22 22.61 -7.19
N ALA A 342 -25.21 23.92 -6.91
CA ALA A 342 -25.40 24.98 -7.90
C ALA A 342 -24.09 25.78 -8.08
N TYR A 343 -23.59 25.85 -9.30
CA TYR A 343 -22.34 26.51 -9.66
C TYR A 343 -22.61 27.63 -10.67
N ARG A 344 -22.11 28.85 -10.40
CA ARG A 344 -22.32 30.04 -11.26
C ARG A 344 -21.02 30.38 -12.02
N GLU A 345 -21.08 30.38 -13.35
CA GLU A 345 -19.92 30.55 -14.25
C GLU A 345 -20.10 31.70 -15.25
N GLY A 346 -20.22 32.92 -14.74
CA GLY A 346 -20.65 34.05 -15.55
C GLY A 346 -22.18 34.12 -15.49
N PRO A 347 -22.88 34.02 -16.63
CA PRO A 347 -24.33 34.02 -16.63
C PRO A 347 -25.00 32.96 -17.52
N ASN A 348 -25.03 31.63 -17.33
CA ASN A 348 -24.37 30.58 -16.52
C ASN A 348 -24.63 30.42 -15.00
N VAL A 349 -25.74 29.75 -14.62
CA VAL A 349 -25.82 28.90 -13.40
C VAL A 349 -26.11 27.45 -13.82
N THR A 350 -25.38 26.51 -13.23
CA THR A 350 -25.41 25.07 -13.49
C THR A 350 -25.85 24.31 -12.24
N PHE A 351 -26.68 23.27 -12.39
CA PHE A 351 -26.95 22.26 -11.35
C PHE A 351 -26.51 20.87 -11.82
N THR A 352 -26.08 20.00 -10.91
CA THR A 352 -25.67 18.61 -11.19
C THR A 352 -26.69 17.61 -10.64
N GLY A 353 -27.26 16.74 -11.48
CA GLY A 353 -28.18 15.66 -11.06
C GLY A 353 -28.42 14.63 -12.18
N HIS A 354 -28.69 13.37 -11.83
CA HIS A 354 -28.51 12.22 -12.73
C HIS A 354 -29.81 11.57 -13.24
N ILE A 355 -29.99 11.46 -14.57
CA ILE A 355 -30.81 10.43 -15.24
C ILE A 355 -30.10 9.94 -16.52
N SER A 356 -30.25 8.64 -16.79
CA SER A 356 -29.63 7.89 -17.89
C SER A 356 -30.15 8.28 -19.29
N GLU A 357 -29.36 9.04 -20.06
CA GLU A 357 -29.42 9.08 -21.53
C GLU A 357 -28.26 9.83 -22.21
N ARG A 358 -27.46 10.63 -21.46
CA ARG A 358 -26.51 11.62 -22.02
C ARG A 358 -24.99 11.33 -21.90
N LYS A 359 -24.58 10.09 -21.58
CA LYS A 359 -23.19 9.58 -21.72
C LYS A 359 -22.06 10.32 -20.96
N ALA A 360 -22.13 10.43 -19.64
CA ALA A 360 -21.06 11.00 -18.80
C ALA A 360 -20.07 9.97 -18.23
N TYR A 361 -18.85 10.40 -17.91
CA TYR A 361 -17.88 9.74 -17.03
C TYR A 361 -17.42 10.74 -15.97
N PHE A 362 -16.97 10.27 -14.80
CA PHE A 362 -16.51 11.14 -13.72
C PHE A 362 -14.99 11.15 -13.66
N GLN A 363 -14.40 12.34 -13.70
CA GLN A 363 -12.99 12.58 -13.45
C GLN A 363 -12.82 13.01 -11.99
N TYR A 364 -12.27 12.13 -11.17
CA TYR A 364 -11.93 12.44 -9.78
C TYR A 364 -10.51 12.97 -9.74
N MET A 365 -10.35 14.24 -9.35
CA MET A 365 -9.04 14.84 -9.07
C MET A 365 -8.69 14.71 -7.58
N TYR A 366 -7.52 14.16 -7.32
CA TYR A 366 -6.93 14.00 -5.99
C TYR A 366 -5.64 14.82 -5.90
N PRO A 367 -5.22 15.26 -4.70
CA PRO A 367 -3.86 15.74 -4.51
C PRO A 367 -2.85 14.62 -4.85
N ASP A 368 -1.66 14.95 -5.38
CA ASP A 368 -0.61 13.93 -5.55
C ASP A 368 -0.23 13.31 -4.21
N PHE A 369 -0.05 12.00 -4.23
CA PHE A 369 0.22 11.19 -3.06
C PHE A 369 1.35 10.20 -3.32
N ILE A 370 2.16 10.00 -2.28
CA ILE A 370 3.06 8.85 -2.18
C ILE A 370 2.33 7.67 -1.57
N LEU A 371 2.74 6.45 -1.92
CA LEU A 371 2.16 5.22 -1.41
C LEU A 371 2.86 4.77 -0.13
N CYS A 372 2.06 4.32 0.82
CA CYS A 372 2.46 3.63 2.04
C CYS A 372 1.95 2.18 1.98
N SER A 373 2.57 1.28 2.71
CA SER A 373 2.06 -0.06 2.96
C SER A 373 1.05 -0.04 4.10
N ALA A 374 0.03 -0.88 4.01
CA ALA A 374 -0.96 -1.09 5.06
C ALA A 374 -1.42 -2.55 5.07
N GLU A 375 -2.15 -2.93 6.11
CA GLU A 375 -2.83 -4.22 6.20
C GLU A 375 -4.32 -4.06 5.89
N LEU A 376 -4.85 -4.87 4.97
CA LEU A 376 -6.29 -5.06 4.78
C LEU A 376 -6.55 -6.57 4.71
N VAL A 377 -7.54 -7.06 5.47
CA VAL A 377 -7.88 -8.50 5.59
C VAL A 377 -6.64 -9.40 5.77
N GLY A 378 -5.66 -8.97 6.56
CA GLY A 378 -4.41 -9.68 6.78
C GLY A 378 -3.59 -9.97 5.50
N LEU A 379 -3.67 -9.08 4.51
CA LEU A 379 -2.77 -8.96 3.38
C LEU A 379 -2.04 -7.61 3.43
N LYS A 380 -0.75 -7.59 3.07
CA LYS A 380 -0.08 -6.32 2.73
C LYS A 380 -0.63 -5.75 1.42
N VAL A 381 -1.23 -4.56 1.51
CA VAL A 381 -1.71 -3.71 0.42
C VAL A 381 -0.95 -2.38 0.40
N LEU A 382 -1.14 -1.58 -0.64
CA LEU A 382 -0.69 -0.17 -0.65
C LEU A 382 -1.90 0.77 -0.51
N VAL A 383 -1.66 1.92 0.12
CA VAL A 383 -2.61 3.02 0.35
C VAL A 383 -1.90 4.36 0.14
N PRO A 384 -2.61 5.47 -0.11
CA PRO A 384 -2.01 6.80 0.02
C PRO A 384 -1.47 7.02 1.44
N CYS A 385 -0.28 7.61 1.58
CA CYS A 385 0.28 7.93 2.90
C CYS A 385 -0.51 9.02 3.67
N ASN A 386 -1.40 9.74 2.99
CA ASN A 386 -2.40 10.62 3.58
C ASN A 386 -3.80 10.16 3.10
N PRO A 387 -4.36 9.10 3.70
CA PRO A 387 -5.61 8.51 3.25
C PRO A 387 -6.79 9.46 3.44
N GLU A 388 -6.80 10.26 4.52
CA GLU A 388 -7.85 11.22 4.82
C GLU A 388 -8.01 12.26 3.71
N ALA A 389 -6.92 12.89 3.24
CA ALA A 389 -7.00 13.87 2.16
C ALA A 389 -7.50 13.27 0.84
N VAL A 390 -7.11 12.03 0.52
CA VAL A 390 -7.59 11.33 -0.70
C VAL A 390 -9.07 10.97 -0.56
N ILE A 391 -9.49 10.43 0.59
CA ILE A 391 -10.90 10.12 0.87
C ILE A 391 -11.75 11.39 0.83
N SER A 392 -11.34 12.46 1.52
CA SER A 392 -12.06 13.74 1.52
C SER A 392 -12.24 14.28 0.10
N ALA A 393 -11.24 14.16 -0.78
CA ALA A 393 -11.35 14.57 -2.18
C ALA A 393 -12.43 13.79 -2.97
N VAL A 394 -12.64 12.48 -2.69
CA VAL A 394 -13.78 11.73 -3.25
C VAL A 394 -15.10 12.39 -2.87
N TRP A 395 -15.27 12.68 -1.58
CA TRP A 395 -16.54 13.13 -1.01
C TRP A 395 -16.84 14.62 -1.30
N THR A 396 -15.81 15.47 -1.40
CA THR A 396 -15.98 16.87 -1.85
C THR A 396 -16.14 16.99 -3.36
N GLY A 397 -15.75 15.97 -4.14
CA GLY A 397 -16.00 15.90 -5.59
C GLY A 397 -17.38 15.34 -5.97
N MET A 398 -18.15 14.84 -4.99
CA MET A 398 -19.55 14.42 -5.15
C MET A 398 -20.57 15.54 -4.77
N VAL A 399 -20.05 16.74 -4.52
CA VAL A 399 -20.77 17.97 -4.19
C VAL A 399 -20.84 18.83 -5.45
#